data_AF-A0AAD5NKB3-F1
#
_entry.id   AF-A0AAD5NKB3-F1
#
_cell.length_a   1.000
_cell.length_b   1.000
_cell.length_c   1.000
_cell.angle_alpha   90.00
_cell.angle_beta   90.00
_cell.angle_gamma   90.00
#
_symmetry.space_group_name_H-M   'P 1'
#
loop_
_entity.id
_entity.type
_entity.pdbx_description
1 polymer ?
#
loop_
_entity_poly.entity_id
_entity_poly.type
_entity_poly.pdbx_seq_one_letter_code
_entity_poly.pdbx_strand_id
1 'polypeptide(L)'
;MLFFFMFIPIDHHSKWGRSLSRYICKHACSYFPVTLHVEDINAFQSDRSYIFGYEPHSVLPIGVVALADLTASKKNFTSLLAAGYSCIIVPGGVQETFHMEHSSEIAFLKPRRGFVRIAMEMGLPLVPVFCFGQSDVFKWWKLGGQLYLKFSRALKFTPIYFWGLFGYV
;
A
#
# COMPACT_ATOMS: atom_id res chain seq x y z
N MET A 1 19.23 8.79 -7.75
CA MET A 1 18.18 8.96 -8.78
C MET A 1 17.30 7.71 -8.77
N LEU A 2 16.11 7.79 -8.15
CA LEU A 2 15.22 6.65 -7.87
C LEU A 2 14.35 6.28 -9.10
N PHE A 3 14.96 6.02 -10.26
CA PHE A 3 14.21 5.70 -11.50
C PHE A 3 13.76 4.22 -11.60
N PHE A 4 14.29 3.32 -10.76
CA PHE A 4 14.32 1.88 -11.10
C PHE A 4 13.34 0.95 -10.37
N PHE A 5 12.52 1.42 -9.42
CA PHE A 5 11.70 0.49 -8.61
C PHE A 5 10.28 0.24 -9.11
N MET A 6 9.87 0.83 -10.24
CA MET A 6 8.48 0.73 -10.72
C MET A 6 8.18 -0.53 -11.56
N PHE A 7 9.17 -1.38 -11.81
CA PHE A 7 9.02 -2.60 -12.63
C PHE A 7 9.54 -3.85 -11.91
N ILE A 8 9.16 -4.06 -10.65
CA ILE A 8 9.33 -5.40 -10.05
C ILE A 8 7.98 -6.11 -10.13
N PRO A 9 7.72 -6.94 -11.17
CA PRO A 9 6.74 -7.98 -11.04
C PRO A 9 7.25 -8.95 -9.97
N ILE A 10 6.87 -8.70 -8.72
CA ILE A 10 7.12 -9.65 -7.63
C ILE A 10 6.17 -10.80 -7.89
N ASP A 11 6.66 -11.79 -8.63
CA ASP A 11 6.04 -13.09 -8.64
C ASP A 11 6.05 -13.63 -7.21
N HIS A 12 4.87 -13.88 -6.66
CA HIS A 12 4.63 -14.47 -5.35
C HIS A 12 5.33 -15.82 -5.16
N HIS A 13 5.72 -16.50 -6.25
CA HIS A 13 6.54 -17.71 -6.19
C HIS A 13 8.06 -17.44 -6.19
N SER A 14 8.52 -16.26 -6.60
CA SER A 14 9.95 -15.92 -6.72
C SER A 14 10.59 -15.62 -5.36
N LYS A 15 11.48 -16.51 -4.92
CA LYS A 15 12.30 -16.31 -3.71
C LYS A 15 13.16 -15.03 -3.80
N TRP A 16 13.66 -14.72 -4.99
CA TRP A 16 14.47 -13.53 -5.24
C TRP A 16 13.64 -12.24 -5.14
N GLY A 17 12.45 -12.22 -5.75
CA GLY A 17 11.52 -11.08 -5.65
C GLY A 17 11.13 -10.76 -4.21
N ARG A 18 10.83 -11.80 -3.40
CA ARG A 18 10.54 -11.62 -1.96
C ARG A 18 11.74 -11.11 -1.17
N SER A 19 12.96 -11.57 -1.49
CA SER A 19 14.17 -11.11 -0.81
C SER A 19 14.53 -9.67 -1.17
N LEU A 20 14.39 -9.30 -2.44
CA LEU A 20 14.59 -7.93 -2.92
C LEU A 20 13.55 -6.99 -2.33
N SER A 21 12.27 -7.40 -2.28
CA SER A 21 11.21 -6.66 -1.60
C SER A 21 11.61 -6.39 -0.16
N ARG A 22 11.87 -7.44 0.64
CA ARG A 22 12.30 -7.31 2.05
C ARG A 22 13.52 -6.38 2.23
N TYR A 23 14.49 -6.45 1.33
CA TYR A 23 15.65 -5.56 1.35
C TYR A 23 15.25 -4.09 1.14
N ILE A 24 14.43 -3.81 0.12
CA ILE A 24 13.89 -2.48 -0.15
C ILE A 24 13.09 -1.99 1.06
N CYS A 25 12.21 -2.80 1.64
CA CYS A 25 11.40 -2.45 2.81
C CYS A 25 12.28 -2.04 4.01
N LYS A 26 13.30 -2.87 4.30
CA LYS A 26 14.23 -2.65 5.41
C LYS A 26 14.98 -1.33 5.27
N HIS A 27 15.43 -1.00 4.05
CA HIS A 27 16.22 0.21 3.81
C HIS A 27 15.35 1.45 3.54
N ALA A 28 14.15 1.31 2.98
CA ALA A 28 13.20 2.40 2.80
C ALA A 28 12.79 3.01 4.15
N CYS A 29 12.53 2.19 5.17
CA CYS A 29 12.20 2.68 6.52
C CYS A 29 13.35 3.47 7.17
N SER A 30 14.61 3.20 6.81
CA SER A 30 15.76 3.98 7.27
C SER A 30 16.00 5.25 6.44
N TYR A 31 15.44 5.32 5.23
CA TYR A 31 15.65 6.43 4.30
C TYR A 31 14.64 7.57 4.52
N PHE A 32 13.42 7.22 4.94
CA PHE A 32 12.38 8.19 5.27
C PHE A 32 12.19 8.26 6.79
N PRO A 33 12.10 9.46 7.38
CA PRO A 33 11.74 9.61 8.79
C PRO A 33 10.26 9.24 9.00
N VAL A 34 9.98 7.95 9.12
CA VAL A 34 8.63 7.43 9.41
C VAL A 34 8.51 7.17 10.91
N THR A 35 7.47 7.71 11.52
CA THR A 35 7.11 7.42 12.91
C THR A 35 5.85 6.58 12.92
N LEU A 36 5.92 5.40 13.53
CA LEU A 36 4.75 4.54 13.74
C LEU A 36 4.11 4.87 15.09
N HIS A 37 2.86 5.33 15.06
CA HIS A 37 2.05 5.51 16.25
C HIS A 37 1.00 4.39 16.33
N VAL A 38 1.00 3.65 17.44
CA VAL A 38 0.04 2.59 17.72
C VAL A 38 -0.68 2.95 19.01
N GLU A 39 -2.00 3.06 18.97
CA GLU A 39 -2.81 3.46 20.14
C GLU A 39 -2.70 2.47 21.29
N ASP A 40 -2.79 1.16 20.99
CA ASP A 40 -2.58 0.09 21.96
C ASP A 40 -1.81 -1.06 21.31
N ILE A 41 -0.52 -1.16 21.64
CA ILE A 41 0.34 -2.24 21.14
C ILE A 41 0.02 -3.59 21.78
N ASN A 42 -0.57 -3.61 22.98
CA ASN A 42 -0.87 -4.85 23.71
C ASN A 42 -2.16 -5.52 23.21
N ALA A 43 -2.96 -4.81 22.42
CA ALA A 43 -4.11 -5.39 21.71
C ALA A 43 -3.69 -6.40 20.61
N PHE A 44 -2.41 -6.42 20.24
CA PHE A 44 -1.88 -7.34 19.24
C PHE A 44 -1.40 -8.65 19.86
N GLN A 45 -1.88 -9.77 19.30
CA GLN A 45 -1.59 -11.13 19.74
C GLN A 45 -0.87 -11.87 18.60
N SER A 46 0.14 -12.68 18.93
CA SER A 46 0.97 -13.36 17.94
C SER A 46 0.34 -14.63 17.35
N ASP A 47 -0.78 -15.10 17.90
CA ASP A 47 -1.46 -16.34 17.56
C ASP A 47 -2.61 -16.15 16.55
N ARG A 48 -2.83 -14.92 16.06
CA ARG A 48 -3.90 -14.60 15.13
C ARG A 48 -3.46 -13.69 13.99
N SER A 49 -4.15 -13.83 12.87
CA SER A 49 -3.99 -12.93 11.71
C SER A 49 -4.75 -11.63 11.90
N TYR A 50 -4.24 -10.57 11.29
CA TYR A 50 -4.86 -9.26 11.22
C TYR A 50 -5.08 -8.85 9.76
N ILE A 51 -6.15 -8.08 9.53
CA ILE A 51 -6.34 -7.37 8.27
C ILE A 51 -6.02 -5.90 8.53
N PHE A 52 -5.00 -5.36 7.89
CA PHE A 52 -4.67 -3.94 7.96
C PHE A 52 -5.29 -3.21 6.76
N GLY A 53 -6.23 -2.30 7.01
CA GLY A 53 -6.77 -1.40 5.99
C GLY A 53 -5.93 -0.13 5.93
N TYR A 54 -4.99 -0.08 4.99
CA TYR A 54 -4.02 1.01 4.87
C TYR A 54 -4.51 2.09 3.90
N GLU A 55 -4.45 3.34 4.34
CA GLU A 55 -4.85 4.52 3.58
C GLU A 55 -3.85 5.69 3.78
N PRO A 56 -3.64 6.55 2.77
CA PRO A 56 -3.95 6.38 1.35
C PRO A 56 -2.83 5.67 0.56
N HIS A 57 -3.11 5.21 -0.68
CA HIS A 57 -2.11 4.56 -1.54
C HIS A 57 -0.87 5.42 -1.89
N SER A 58 -1.04 6.73 -2.07
CA SER A 58 -0.01 7.75 -2.41
C SER A 58 1.01 7.39 -3.53
N VAL A 59 2.06 8.22 -3.69
CA VAL A 59 3.06 8.24 -4.82
C VAL A 59 3.91 6.97 -4.86
N LEU A 60 4.25 6.47 -3.67
CA LEU A 60 4.93 5.22 -3.42
C LEU A 60 4.32 4.75 -2.10
N PRO A 61 3.65 3.60 -2.05
CA PRO A 61 3.07 3.16 -0.81
C PRO A 61 4.21 2.62 0.06
N ILE A 62 5.04 3.50 0.62
CA ILE A 62 6.19 3.16 1.49
C ILE A 62 5.68 2.32 2.66
N GLY A 63 4.49 2.65 3.19
CA GLY A 63 3.82 1.84 4.21
C GLY A 63 3.41 0.45 3.72
N VAL A 64 2.99 0.28 2.47
CA VAL A 64 2.70 -1.06 1.89
C VAL A 64 4.00 -1.80 1.61
N VAL A 65 5.06 -1.15 1.17
CA VAL A 65 6.36 -1.81 1.03
C VAL A 65 6.83 -2.25 2.42
N ALA A 66 6.84 -1.37 3.41
CA ALA A 66 7.23 -1.69 4.79
C ALA A 66 6.41 -2.83 5.43
N LEU A 67 5.15 -3.01 5.04
CA LEU A 67 4.21 -3.86 5.78
C LEU A 67 3.50 -4.95 4.95
N ALA A 68 3.66 -5.02 3.62
CA ALA A 68 2.84 -5.91 2.79
C ALA A 68 3.56 -7.17 2.29
N ASP A 69 2.88 -8.29 2.48
CA ASP A 69 2.85 -9.39 1.53
C ASP A 69 1.66 -9.21 0.57
N LEU A 70 1.91 -9.45 -0.72
CA LEU A 70 1.09 -9.02 -1.85
C LEU A 70 -0.23 -9.79 -1.97
N THR A 71 -1.35 -9.11 -1.73
CA THR A 71 -2.70 -9.70 -1.87
C THR A 71 -3.52 -9.05 -2.99
N ALA A 72 -3.18 -9.37 -4.24
CA ALA A 72 -3.84 -8.75 -5.40
C ALA A 72 -5.21 -9.37 -5.78
N SER A 73 -5.66 -10.45 -5.13
CA SER A 73 -6.95 -11.09 -5.41
C SER A 73 -7.66 -11.54 -4.12
N LYS A 74 -9.01 -11.55 -4.13
CA LYS A 74 -9.81 -12.03 -2.98
C LYS A 74 -9.38 -13.43 -2.57
N LYS A 75 -9.18 -14.34 -3.54
CA LYS A 75 -8.81 -15.74 -3.29
C LYS A 75 -7.44 -15.86 -2.61
N ASN A 76 -6.45 -15.11 -3.09
CA ASN A 76 -5.12 -15.11 -2.48
C ASN A 76 -5.15 -14.48 -1.09
N PHE A 77 -5.88 -13.37 -0.93
CA PHE A 77 -6.07 -12.69 0.35
C PHE A 77 -6.68 -13.64 1.39
N THR A 78 -7.79 -14.31 1.06
CA THR A 78 -8.43 -15.27 1.96
C THR A 78 -7.56 -16.50 2.23
N SER A 79 -6.82 -16.97 1.23
CA SER A 79 -5.91 -18.12 1.40
C SER A 79 -4.74 -17.81 2.32
N LEU A 80 -4.19 -16.60 2.25
CA LEU A 80 -3.09 -16.16 3.13
C LEU A 80 -3.59 -15.97 4.57
N LEU A 81 -4.75 -15.34 4.74
CA LEU A 81 -5.37 -15.20 6.06
C LEU A 81 -5.66 -16.57 6.70
N ALA A 82 -6.18 -17.53 5.92
CA ALA A 82 -6.43 -18.89 6.39
C ALA A 82 -5.15 -19.67 6.72
N ALA A 83 -4.02 -19.31 6.11
CA ALA A 83 -2.71 -19.86 6.42
C ALA A 83 -2.02 -19.16 7.61
N GLY A 84 -2.69 -18.26 8.31
CA GLY A 84 -2.16 -17.57 9.50
C GLY A 84 -1.35 -16.31 9.20
N TYR A 85 -1.32 -15.84 7.95
CA TYR A 85 -0.65 -14.60 7.61
C TYR A 85 -1.55 -13.40 7.89
N SER A 86 -0.99 -12.34 8.46
CA SER A 86 -1.62 -11.03 8.46
C SER A 86 -1.47 -10.38 7.08
N CYS A 87 -2.51 -9.70 6.61
CA CYS A 87 -2.55 -9.14 5.26
C CYS A 87 -2.87 -7.65 5.30
N ILE A 88 -2.31 -6.91 4.35
CA ILE A 88 -2.56 -5.48 4.18
C ILE A 88 -3.30 -5.26 2.88
N ILE A 89 -4.30 -4.39 2.93
CA ILE A 89 -5.06 -3.98 1.77
C ILE A 89 -5.11 -2.46 1.71
N VAL A 90 -4.96 -1.94 0.49
CA VAL A 90 -5.18 -0.52 0.16
C VAL A 90 -6.46 -0.41 -0.67
N PRO A 91 -7.59 -0.04 -0.04
CA PRO A 91 -8.92 -0.13 -0.64
C PRO A 91 -9.13 0.65 -1.94
N GLY A 92 -8.62 1.87 -2.07
CA GLY A 92 -8.93 2.68 -3.25
C GLY A 92 -7.99 2.50 -4.44
N GLY A 93 -6.79 1.94 -4.24
CA GLY A 93 -5.89 1.51 -5.32
C GLY A 93 -5.72 2.56 -6.43
N VAL A 94 -5.93 2.16 -7.68
CA VAL A 94 -5.80 3.05 -8.86
C VAL A 94 -6.63 4.33 -8.78
N GLN A 95 -7.80 4.31 -8.12
CA GLN A 95 -8.64 5.52 -7.98
C GLN A 95 -8.01 6.53 -7.02
N GLU A 96 -7.48 6.07 -5.88
CA GLU A 96 -6.75 6.94 -4.95
C GLU A 96 -5.59 7.61 -5.66
N THR A 97 -4.74 6.81 -6.31
CA THR A 97 -3.56 7.31 -7.04
C THR A 97 -3.92 8.30 -8.14
N PHE A 98 -5.01 8.06 -8.87
CA PHE A 98 -5.47 8.98 -9.92
C PHE A 98 -6.04 10.29 -9.36
N HIS A 99 -6.70 10.24 -8.22
CA HIS A 99 -7.31 11.41 -7.59
C HIS A 99 -6.40 12.11 -6.59
N MET A 100 -5.16 11.64 -6.40
CA MET A 100 -4.17 12.33 -5.58
C MET A 100 -4.05 13.81 -5.96
N GLU A 101 -3.90 14.63 -4.93
CA GLU A 101 -3.66 16.07 -5.02
C GLU A 101 -2.45 16.41 -4.14
N HIS A 102 -1.74 17.48 -4.48
CA HIS A 102 -0.62 17.93 -3.67
C HIS A 102 -1.16 18.43 -2.32
N SER A 103 -0.45 18.14 -1.23
CA SER A 103 -0.80 18.57 0.13
C SER A 103 -2.18 18.11 0.63
N SER A 104 -2.76 17.06 0.02
CA SER A 104 -4.02 16.46 0.44
C SER A 104 -3.98 14.95 0.36
N GLU A 105 -4.31 14.30 1.48
CA GLU A 105 -4.44 12.85 1.55
C GLU A 105 -5.88 12.44 1.23
N ILE A 106 -6.06 11.65 0.17
CA ILE A 106 -7.38 11.27 -0.33
C ILE A 106 -7.54 9.76 -0.22
N ALA A 107 -8.53 9.33 0.56
CA ALA A 107 -8.88 7.92 0.78
C ALA A 107 -10.25 7.59 0.15
N PHE A 108 -10.34 6.47 -0.56
CA PHE A 108 -11.56 6.01 -1.26
C PHE A 108 -12.18 4.80 -0.56
N LEU A 109 -12.68 5.02 0.66
CA LEU A 109 -13.21 3.94 1.51
C LEU A 109 -14.70 3.63 1.28
N LYS A 110 -15.54 4.65 1.05
CA LYS A 110 -17.02 4.52 1.10
C LYS A 110 -17.59 3.33 0.30
N PRO A 111 -17.20 3.11 -0.98
CA PRO A 111 -17.70 1.98 -1.77
C PRO A 111 -16.86 0.70 -1.60
N ARG A 112 -15.71 0.73 -0.92
CA ARG A 112 -14.71 -0.35 -0.91
C ARG A 112 -14.79 -1.26 0.31
N ARG A 113 -15.98 -1.78 0.63
CA ARG A 113 -16.24 -2.54 1.87
C ARG A 113 -15.88 -4.04 1.83
N GLY A 114 -15.27 -4.50 0.75
CA GLY A 114 -15.00 -5.93 0.53
C GLY A 114 -14.10 -6.56 1.60
N PHE A 115 -13.07 -5.83 2.04
CA PHE A 115 -12.14 -6.30 3.07
C PHE A 115 -12.80 -6.34 4.46
N VAL A 116 -13.68 -5.39 4.77
CA VAL A 116 -14.49 -5.39 6.00
C VAL A 116 -15.38 -6.63 6.04
N ARG A 117 -16.05 -6.94 4.92
CA ARG A 117 -16.86 -8.16 4.82
C ARG A 117 -16.02 -9.42 5.03
N ILE A 118 -14.80 -9.49 4.46
CA ILE A 118 -13.90 -10.64 4.67
C ILE A 118 -13.48 -10.75 6.14
N ALA A 119 -13.15 -9.63 6.79
CA ALA A 119 -12.80 -9.61 8.21
C ALA A 119 -13.95 -10.18 9.07
N MET A 120 -15.18 -9.76 8.78
CA MET A 120 -16.39 -10.29 9.45
C MET A 120 -16.62 -11.78 9.15
N GLU A 121 -16.54 -12.19 7.88
CA GLU A 121 -16.74 -13.58 7.44
C GLU A 121 -15.72 -14.53 8.10
N MET A 122 -14.48 -14.07 8.31
CA MET A 122 -13.40 -14.88 8.88
C MET A 122 -13.23 -14.70 10.40
N GLY A 123 -13.99 -13.81 11.04
CA GLY A 123 -13.82 -13.49 12.46
C GLY A 123 -12.47 -12.85 12.81
N LEU A 124 -11.85 -12.16 11.86
CA LEU A 124 -10.52 -11.56 12.01
C LEU A 124 -10.61 -10.08 12.40
N PRO A 125 -9.69 -9.59 13.25
CA PRO A 125 -9.61 -8.18 13.58
C PRO A 125 -9.24 -7.35 12.35
N LEU A 126 -9.97 -6.25 12.18
CA LEU A 126 -9.66 -5.22 11.20
C LEU A 126 -8.95 -4.05 11.88
N VAL A 127 -7.76 -3.72 11.40
CA VAL A 127 -6.92 -2.65 11.92
C VAL A 127 -6.87 -1.52 10.90
N PRO A 128 -7.47 -0.35 11.18
CA PRO A 128 -7.31 0.82 10.31
C PRO A 128 -5.88 1.35 10.45
N VAL A 129 -5.24 1.63 9.33
CA VAL A 129 -3.91 2.27 9.28
C VAL A 129 -4.02 3.48 8.37
N PHE A 130 -3.65 4.64 8.90
CA PHE A 130 -3.59 5.87 8.12
C PHE A 130 -2.18 6.44 8.13
N CYS A 131 -1.69 6.89 6.97
CA CYS A 131 -0.39 7.51 6.83
C CYS A 131 -0.53 8.97 6.38
N PHE A 132 0.17 9.87 7.07
CA PHE A 132 0.16 11.30 6.79
C PHE A 132 1.44 11.76 6.09
N GLY A 133 1.31 12.83 5.29
CA GLY A 133 2.44 13.48 4.62
C GLY A 133 3.01 12.69 3.44
N GLN A 134 2.32 11.64 3.00
CA GLN A 134 2.72 10.81 1.87
C GLN A 134 2.69 11.59 0.56
N SER A 135 1.75 12.53 0.40
CA SER A 135 1.64 13.38 -0.81
C SER A 135 2.87 14.25 -1.05
N ASP A 136 3.64 14.54 0.02
CA ASP A 136 4.72 15.52 0.01
C ASP A 136 6.11 14.87 0.10
N VAL A 137 6.17 13.53 0.21
CA VAL A 137 7.43 12.76 0.29
C VAL A 137 8.25 12.89 -0.99
N PHE A 138 7.58 13.00 -2.13
CA PHE A 138 8.19 13.15 -3.45
C PHE A 138 7.55 14.31 -4.19
N LYS A 139 8.30 14.93 -5.11
CA LYS A 139 7.68 15.72 -6.18
C LYS A 139 7.13 14.73 -7.20
N TRP A 140 5.91 14.93 -7.66
CA TRP A 140 5.28 14.01 -8.59
C TRP A 140 4.37 14.72 -9.59
N TRP A 141 4.19 14.08 -10.73
CA TRP A 141 3.33 14.52 -11.79
C TRP A 141 2.62 13.31 -12.40
N LYS A 142 1.31 13.45 -12.63
CA LYS A 142 0.46 12.43 -13.22
C LYS A 142 -0.28 12.99 -14.42
N LEU A 143 -0.54 12.13 -15.40
CA LEU A 143 -1.44 12.48 -16.49
C LEU A 143 -2.88 12.57 -15.97
N GLY A 144 -3.62 13.55 -16.46
CA GLY A 144 -5.03 13.74 -16.16
C GLY A 144 -5.95 13.21 -17.27
N GLY A 145 -7.25 13.17 -16.99
CA GLY A 145 -8.29 12.91 -18.00
C GLY A 145 -8.92 11.51 -17.96
N GLN A 146 -10.15 11.43 -18.47
CA GLN A 146 -10.99 10.22 -18.41
C GLN A 146 -10.40 9.04 -19.20
N LEU A 147 -9.70 9.33 -20.31
CA LEU A 147 -9.06 8.29 -21.11
C LEU A 147 -7.89 7.63 -20.35
N TYR A 148 -7.08 8.44 -19.67
CA TYR A 148 -5.97 7.95 -18.84
C TYR A 148 -6.46 7.20 -17.60
N LEU A 149 -7.59 7.60 -17.00
CA LEU A 149 -8.24 6.83 -15.93
C LEU A 149 -8.71 5.45 -16.41
N LYS A 150 -9.35 5.38 -17.58
CA LYS A 150 -9.77 4.10 -18.18
C LYS A 150 -8.57 3.20 -18.48
N PHE A 151 -7.51 3.77 -19.03
CA PHE A 151 -6.24 3.09 -19.28
C PHE A 151 -5.60 2.54 -18.00
N SER A 152 -5.46 3.39 -16.96
CA SER A 152 -4.86 3.00 -15.67
C SER A 152 -5.67 1.91 -14.96
N ARG A 153 -7.01 1.96 -15.06
CA ARG A 153 -7.89 0.89 -14.54
C ARG A 153 -7.70 -0.43 -15.28
N ALA A 154 -7.55 -0.40 -16.61
CA ALA A 154 -7.31 -1.60 -17.41
C ALA A 154 -5.95 -2.24 -17.05
N LEU A 155 -4.92 -1.41 -16.84
CA LEU A 155 -3.59 -1.87 -16.40
C LEU A 155 -3.50 -2.21 -14.92
N LYS A 156 -4.52 -1.89 -14.10
CA LYS A 156 -4.49 -1.98 -12.63
C LYS A 156 -3.29 -1.24 -12.01
N PHE A 157 -2.81 -0.21 -12.70
CA PHE A 157 -1.62 0.54 -12.35
C PHE A 157 -1.75 1.96 -12.92
N THR A 158 -1.32 2.98 -12.17
CA THR A 158 -1.32 4.38 -12.59
C THR A 158 0.12 4.85 -12.77
N PRO A 159 0.62 5.01 -14.01
CA PRO A 159 1.97 5.52 -14.26
C PRO A 159 2.16 6.96 -13.76
N ILE A 160 2.79 7.14 -12.60
CA ILE A 160 3.16 8.46 -12.06
C ILE A 160 4.64 8.70 -12.29
N TYR A 161 4.99 9.93 -12.72
CA TYR A 161 6.37 10.39 -12.74
C TYR A 161 6.69 11.07 -11.42
N PHE A 162 7.69 10.60 -10.68
CA PHE A 162 8.07 11.15 -9.39
C PHE A 162 9.59 11.34 -9.29
N TRP A 163 10.03 12.34 -8.52
CA TRP A 163 11.44 12.66 -8.31
C TRP A 163 11.68 13.32 -6.95
N GLY A 164 12.93 13.26 -6.51
CA GLY A 164 13.39 13.83 -5.23
C GLY A 164 13.79 12.76 -4.21
N LEU A 165 14.88 13.04 -3.46
CA LEU A 165 15.16 12.70 -2.06
C LEU A 165 16.62 13.00 -1.73
N PHE A 166 16.84 14.12 -1.04
CA PHE A 166 17.98 14.53 -0.21
C PHE A 166 17.71 16.01 0.16
N GLY A 167 17.01 16.25 1.28
CA GLY A 167 17.14 17.47 2.08
C GLY A 167 17.20 18.87 1.43
N TYR A 168 16.48 19.17 0.36
CA TYR A 168 16.21 20.58 0.00
C TYR A 168 14.76 20.76 -0.45
N VAL A 169 14.06 21.51 0.38
CA VAL A 169 12.92 22.36 0.02
C VAL A 169 13.34 23.25 -1.16
#